data_AF-A0A8J6MES6-F1
#
_entry.id   AF-A0A8J6MES6-F1
#
_cell.length_a   1.000
_cell.length_b   1.000
_cell.length_c   1.000
_cell.angle_alpha   90.00
_cell.angle_beta   90.00
_cell.angle_gamma   90.00
#
_symmetry.space_group_name_H-M   'P 1'
#
loop_
_entity.id
_entity.type
_entity.pdbx_description
1 polymer ?
#
loop_
_entity_poly.entity_id
_entity_poly.type
_entity_poly.pdbx_seq_one_letter_code
_entity_poly.pdbx_strand_id
1 'polypeptide(L)'
;MYNRYIPNGTAYTRVLEEDEPPRPLRPEPEPAAAAPSAPEPAQPEPAKKTGLAGLLKGLKLEELDTGDILLLLILLFLFLEGDDLELIITLGLLLLLGLE
;
A
#
# COMPACT_ATOMS: atom_id res chain seq x y z
N MET A 1 21.61 0.89 16.51
CA MET A 1 20.40 1.67 16.78
C MET A 1 19.19 0.79 16.48
N TYR A 2 18.59 0.20 17.50
CA TYR A 2 17.30 -0.48 17.37
C TYR A 2 16.27 0.27 18.19
N ASN A 3 15.02 0.32 17.73
CA ASN A 3 13.97 1.02 18.46
C ASN A 3 13.53 0.16 19.64
N ARG A 4 13.64 0.70 20.86
CA ARG A 4 13.20 0.05 22.09
C ARG A 4 11.79 0.52 22.46
N TYR A 5 10.94 -0.40 22.90
CA TYR A 5 9.57 -0.11 23.29
C TYR A 5 9.29 -0.68 24.68
N ILE A 6 8.52 0.05 25.48
CA ILE A 6 8.06 -0.38 26.81
C ILE A 6 6.53 -0.58 26.74
N PRO A 7 5.99 -1.70 27.25
CA PRO A 7 4.56 -1.94 27.30
C PRO A 7 3.89 -1.02 28.34
N ASN A 8 2.84 -0.30 27.92
CA ASN A 8 1.96 0.54 28.73
C ASN A 8 0.53 0.00 28.64
N GLY A 9 0.26 -1.08 29.37
CA GLY A 9 -1.02 -1.78 29.31
C GLY A 9 -1.24 -2.45 27.95
N THR A 10 -2.11 -1.88 27.11
CA THR A 10 -2.45 -2.40 25.78
C THR A 10 -1.69 -1.72 24.63
N ALA A 11 -0.88 -0.70 24.91
CA ALA A 11 -0.12 0.04 23.91
C ALA A 11 1.39 0.01 24.20
N TYR A 12 2.21 0.25 23.17
CA TYR A 12 3.67 0.30 23.30
C TYR A 12 4.17 1.72 23.04
N THR A 13 4.93 2.27 23.97
CA THR A 13 5.55 3.60 23.83
C THR A 13 7.00 3.42 23.39
N ARG A 14 7.42 4.14 22.33
CA ARG A 14 8.81 4.14 21.87
C ARG A 14 9.68 4.89 22.88
N VAL A 15 10.74 4.24 23.32
CA VAL A 15 11.80 4.87 24.09
C VAL A 15 12.77 5.49 23.09
N LEU A 16 12.87 6.82 23.11
CA LEU A 16 14.00 7.50 22.49
C LEU A 16 15.21 7.22 23.37
N GLU A 17 16.24 6.62 22.80
CA GLU A 17 17.52 6.40 23.46
C GLU A 17 18.15 7.80 23.65
N GLU A 18 17.86 8.44 24.78
CA GLU A 18 18.46 9.72 25.18
C GLU A 18 19.86 9.43 25.72
N ASP A 19 20.76 9.12 24.80
CA ASP A 19 22.19 9.04 25.06
C ASP A 19 22.74 10.48 25.01
N GLU A 20 22.40 11.27 26.03
CA GLU A 20 22.96 12.61 26.23
C GLU A 20 23.57 12.75 27.65
N PRO A 21 24.83 13.18 27.78
CA PRO A 21 25.46 13.41 29.09
C PRO A 21 24.69 14.50 29.87
N PRO A 22 24.84 14.58 31.21
CA PRO A 22 23.95 15.38 32.05
C PRO A 22 24.07 16.86 31.69
N ARG A 23 23.04 17.43 31.05
CA ARG A 23 22.94 18.89 30.89
C ARG A 23 22.53 19.51 32.23
N PRO A 24 23.14 20.63 32.63
CA PRO A 24 22.82 21.30 33.89
C PRO A 24 21.37 21.81 33.89
N LEU A 25 20.74 21.67 35.07
CA LEU A 25 19.39 22.10 35.43
C LEU A 25 19.05 23.51 34.87
N ARG A 26 18.00 23.60 34.04
CA ARG A 26 17.34 24.86 33.68
C ARG A 26 15.89 24.80 34.18
N PRO A 27 15.40 25.81 34.92
CA PRO A 27 14.11 25.76 35.59
C PRO A 27 12.93 25.89 34.59
N GLU A 28 11.96 24.98 34.67
CA GLU A 28 10.54 25.25 34.34
C GLU A 28 9.96 26.19 35.41
N PRO A 29 8.92 27.02 35.15
CA PRO A 29 7.72 26.70 34.35
C PRO A 29 7.14 27.84 33.48
N GLU A 30 6.29 27.53 32.50
CA GLU A 30 4.95 28.16 32.35
C GLU A 30 4.09 27.51 31.23
N PRO A 31 2.80 27.24 31.48
CA PRO A 31 1.86 26.72 30.50
C PRO A 31 1.13 27.87 29.79
N ALA A 32 1.27 27.99 28.47
CA ALA A 32 0.46 28.94 27.70
C ALA A 32 0.07 28.39 26.33
N ALA A 33 -1.22 28.10 26.24
CA ALA A 33 -2.09 28.31 25.10
C ALA A 33 -1.77 27.57 23.78
N ALA A 34 -2.70 26.66 23.46
CA ALA A 34 -3.02 26.28 22.10
C ALA A 34 -3.09 27.52 21.18
N ALA A 35 -2.21 27.57 20.19
CA ALA A 35 -2.39 28.41 19.00
C ALA A 35 -2.77 27.47 17.84
N PRO A 36 -3.89 27.71 17.15
CA PRO A 36 -4.38 26.81 16.10
C PRO A 36 -3.43 26.85 14.90
N SER A 37 -3.00 25.68 14.44
CA SER A 37 -2.25 25.49 13.20
C SER A 37 -2.98 26.17 12.05
N ALA A 38 -2.27 27.07 11.35
CA ALA A 38 -2.73 27.62 10.09
C ALA A 38 -3.02 26.47 9.10
N PRO A 39 -4.11 26.53 8.32
CA PRO A 39 -4.40 25.49 7.32
C PRO A 39 -3.34 25.54 6.23
N GLU A 40 -2.47 24.54 6.20
CA GLU A 40 -1.55 24.29 5.11
C GLU A 40 -2.37 24.15 3.81
N PRO A 41 -2.02 24.87 2.73
CA PRO A 41 -2.76 24.76 1.48
C PRO A 41 -2.67 23.32 0.99
N ALA A 42 -3.84 22.68 0.88
CA ALA A 42 -3.99 21.35 0.30
C ALA A 42 -3.28 21.32 -1.05
N GLN A 43 -2.12 20.67 -1.09
CA GLN A 43 -1.45 20.37 -2.35
C GLN A 43 -2.44 19.56 -3.17
N PRO A 44 -2.79 19.99 -4.40
CA PRO A 44 -3.60 19.17 -5.26
C PRO A 44 -2.79 17.90 -5.52
N GLU A 45 -3.31 16.75 -5.08
CA GLU A 45 -2.67 15.47 -5.34
C GLU A 45 -2.35 15.39 -6.83
N PRO A 46 -1.10 15.03 -7.20
CA PRO A 46 -0.79 14.88 -8.61
C PRO A 46 -1.71 13.78 -9.13
N ALA A 47 -2.61 14.13 -10.04
CA ALA A 47 -3.42 13.20 -10.80
C ALA A 47 -2.46 12.18 -11.41
N LYS A 48 -2.31 11.05 -10.72
CA LYS A 48 -1.40 9.99 -11.12
C LYS A 48 -1.90 9.56 -12.49
N LYS A 49 -1.03 9.66 -13.49
CA LYS A 49 -1.28 9.10 -14.81
C LYS A 49 -1.52 7.60 -14.59
N THR A 50 -2.79 7.21 -14.51
CA THR A 50 -3.25 5.84 -14.31
C THR A 50 -2.93 5.06 -15.60
N GLY A 51 -1.65 4.72 -15.78
CA GLY A 51 -1.17 3.89 -16.88
C GLY A 51 -1.51 2.42 -16.64
N LEU A 52 -0.76 1.51 -17.28
CA LEU A 52 -0.92 0.07 -17.11
C LEU A 52 -0.94 -0.34 -15.62
N ALA A 53 -0.13 0.31 -14.77
CA ALA A 53 -0.13 0.07 -13.32
C ALA A 53 -1.50 0.28 -12.65
N GLY A 54 -2.33 1.19 -13.15
CA GLY A 54 -3.68 1.42 -12.62
C GLY A 54 -4.73 0.48 -13.17
N LEU A 55 -4.58 0.03 -14.43
CA LEU A 55 -5.40 -1.06 -14.99
C LEU A 55 -5.13 -2.37 -14.26
N LEU A 56 -3.85 -2.67 -14.00
CA LEU A 56 -3.41 -3.79 -13.20
C LEU A 56 -3.95 -3.71 -11.77
N LYS A 57 -3.94 -2.51 -11.16
CA LYS A 57 -4.54 -2.31 -9.84
C LYS A 57 -6.07 -2.46 -9.84
N GLY A 58 -6.73 -2.07 -10.92
CA GLY A 58 -8.17 -2.27 -11.14
C GLY A 58 -8.55 -3.74 -11.39
N LEU A 59 -7.63 -4.52 -11.98
CA LEU A 59 -7.76 -5.97 -12.17
C LEU A 59 -7.48 -6.77 -10.89
N LYS A 60 -7.45 -6.12 -9.71
CA LYS A 60 -7.23 -6.74 -8.39
C LYS A 60 -6.18 -7.85 -8.43
N LEU A 61 -4.99 -7.55 -8.94
CA LEU A 61 -3.83 -8.45 -8.92
C LEU A 61 -3.46 -8.99 -7.52
N GLU A 62 -4.02 -8.40 -6.47
CA GLU A 62 -3.85 -8.81 -5.08
C GLU A 62 -4.73 -10.03 -4.71
N GLU A 63 -5.80 -10.28 -5.46
CA GLU A 63 -6.72 -11.43 -5.31
C GLU A 63 -6.47 -12.53 -6.37
N LEU A 64 -5.68 -12.23 -7.41
CA LEU A 64 -5.43 -13.14 -8.54
C LEU A 64 -4.37 -14.20 -8.19
N ASP A 65 -4.73 -15.48 -8.31
CA ASP A 65 -3.78 -16.56 -8.06
C ASP A 65 -2.76 -16.69 -9.20
N THR A 66 -1.65 -17.38 -8.92
CA THR A 66 -0.63 -17.67 -9.95
C THR A 66 -1.24 -18.42 -11.15
N GLY A 67 -2.26 -19.25 -10.89
CA GLY A 67 -3.02 -19.95 -11.92
C GLY A 67 -3.78 -19.00 -12.85
N ASP A 68 -4.45 -17.99 -12.30
CA ASP A 68 -5.23 -17.02 -13.07
C ASP A 68 -4.32 -16.14 -13.91
N ILE A 69 -3.16 -15.73 -13.38
CA ILE A 69 -2.15 -14.96 -14.12
C ILE A 69 -1.65 -15.79 -15.30
N LEU A 70 -1.32 -17.06 -15.06
CA LEU A 70 -0.86 -17.96 -16.10
C LEU A 70 -1.93 -18.18 -17.17
N LEU A 71 -3.19 -18.37 -16.76
CA LEU A 71 -4.31 -18.54 -17.66
C LEU A 71 -4.54 -17.27 -18.50
N LEU A 72 -4.47 -16.09 -17.91
CA LEU A 72 -4.50 -14.80 -18.62
C LEU A 72 -3.38 -14.67 -19.64
N LEU A 73 -2.16 -15.09 -19.30
CA LEU A 73 -1.02 -15.06 -20.23
C LEU A 73 -1.22 -16.01 -21.41
N ILE A 74 -1.74 -17.23 -21.15
CA ILE A 74 -2.06 -18.19 -22.21
C ILE A 74 -3.21 -17.67 -23.08
N LEU A 75 -4.27 -17.14 -22.47
CA LEU A 75 -5.40 -16.53 -23.19
C LEU A 75 -4.93 -15.38 -24.08
N LEU A 76 -4.06 -14.51 -23.56
CA LEU A 76 -3.46 -13.40 -24.31
C LEU A 76 -2.60 -13.91 -25.47
N PHE A 77 -1.80 -14.96 -25.24
CA PHE A 77 -0.97 -15.57 -26.26
C PHE A 77 -1.81 -16.15 -27.40
N LEU A 78 -2.82 -16.96 -27.07
CA LEU A 78 -3.76 -17.52 -28.03
C LEU A 78 -4.50 -16.44 -28.83
N PHE A 79 -4.90 -15.36 -28.16
CA PHE A 79 -5.55 -14.23 -28.81
C PHE A 79 -4.61 -13.48 -29.78
N LEU A 80 -3.32 -13.37 -29.44
CA LEU A 80 -2.33 -12.68 -30.28
C LEU A 80 -1.94 -13.50 -31.50
N GLU A 81 -1.77 -14.82 -31.33
CA GLU A 81 -1.46 -15.76 -32.39
C GLU A 81 -2.69 -16.00 -33.31
N GLY A 82 -3.90 -15.82 -32.76
CA GLY A 82 -5.16 -16.05 -33.46
C GLY A 82 -5.46 -17.54 -33.68
N ASP A 83 -5.09 -18.38 -32.72
CA ASP A 83 -5.13 -19.85 -32.84
C ASP A 83 -6.56 -20.41 -32.96
N ASP A 84 -7.23 -20.63 -31.81
CA ASP A 84 -8.52 -21.32 -31.76
C ASP A 84 -9.48 -20.55 -30.84
N LEU A 85 -10.56 -20.04 -31.44
CA LEU A 85 -11.59 -19.28 -30.73
C LEU A 85 -12.36 -20.13 -29.71
N GLU A 86 -12.56 -21.42 -30.00
CA GLU A 86 -13.25 -22.33 -29.08
C GLU A 86 -12.42 -22.52 -27.82
N LEU A 87 -11.10 -22.65 -27.98
CA LEU A 87 -10.14 -22.72 -26.89
C LEU A 87 -10.08 -21.41 -26.09
N ILE A 88 -10.03 -20.26 -26.77
CA ILE A 88 -10.03 -18.94 -26.12
C ILE A 88 -11.30 -18.75 -25.30
N ILE A 89 -12.46 -19.12 -25.82
CA ILE A 89 -13.74 -19.01 -25.10
C ILE A 89 -13.76 -19.95 -23.90
N THR A 90 -13.32 -21.21 -24.05
CA THR A 90 -13.29 -22.15 -22.92
C THR A 90 -12.35 -21.70 -21.81
N LEU A 91 -11.14 -21.24 -22.16
CA LEU A 91 -10.20 -20.69 -21.18
C LEU A 91 -10.77 -19.42 -20.54
N GLY A 92 -11.39 -18.53 -21.32
CA GLY A 92 -12.00 -17.30 -20.82
C GLY A 92 -13.14 -17.55 -19.84
N LEU A 93 -13.99 -18.55 -20.13
CA LEU A 93 -15.05 -18.98 -19.21
C LEU A 93 -14.47 -19.65 -17.95
N LEU A 94 -13.40 -20.44 -18.09
CA LEU A 94 -12.71 -21.03 -16.95
C LEU A 94 -12.13 -19.95 -16.02
N LEU A 95 -11.54 -18.88 -16.58
CA LEU A 95 -11.08 -17.72 -15.82
C LEU A 95 -12.24 -17.06 -15.06
N LEU A 96 -13.37 -16.85 -15.75
CA LEU A 96 -14.52 -16.14 -15.19
C LEU A 96 -15.25 -16.97 -14.11
N LEU A 97 -15.18 -18.31 -14.21
CA LEU A 97 -15.67 -19.23 -13.20
C LEU A 97 -14.72 -19.37 -12.01
N GLY A 98 -13.41 -19.23 -12.23
CA GLY A 98 -12.38 -19.35 -11.20
C GLY A 98 -12.16 -18.08 -10.37
N LEU A 99 -12.51 -16.91 -10.92
CA LEU A 99 -12.54 -15.63 -10.20
C LEU A 99 -13.80 -15.57 -9.31
N GLU A 100 -13.71 -16.11 -8.10
CA GLU A 100 -14.75 -16.03 -7.05
C GLU A 100 -14.41 -15.00 -5.96
#